data_AF-A0A315XWE4-F1
#
_entry.id   AF-A0A315XWE4-F1
#
_cell.length_a   1.000
_cell.length_b   1.000
_cell.length_c   1.000
_cell.angle_alpha   90.00
_cell.angle_beta   90.00
_cell.angle_gamma   90.00
#
_symmetry.space_group_name_H-M   'P 1'
#
loop_
_entity.id
_entity.type
_entity.pdbx_description
1 polymer ?
#
loop_
_entity_poly.entity_id
_entity_poly.type
_entity_poly.pdbx_seq_one_letter_code
_entity_poly.pdbx_strand_id
1 'polypeptide(L)'
;MKNMNVTNCTSYSNGVNSPLEYLNITTPAEFKVVMELLCHYDAEKKSSTISRTGIARDTAMSVSNVERALKTLAQKDIIRIHNNYADNGRQVENSYEVAFLNYDMDENKLRDAELALLFKS
;
A
#
# COMPACT_ATOMS: atom_id res chain seq x y z
N MET A 1 6.45 -9.58 31.36
CA MET A 1 6.55 -8.54 30.30
C MET A 1 7.24 -9.18 29.11
N LYS A 2 6.51 -9.45 28.01
CA LYS A 2 7.11 -9.98 26.78
C LYS A 2 7.73 -8.82 26.02
N ASN A 3 9.04 -8.90 25.78
CA ASN A 3 9.78 -7.98 24.93
C ASN A 3 9.13 -7.97 23.54
N MET A 4 8.49 -6.86 23.19
CA MET A 4 8.15 -6.58 21.80
C MET A 4 9.47 -6.38 21.07
N ASN A 5 9.84 -7.34 20.23
CA ASN A 5 10.90 -7.16 19.25
C ASN A 5 10.54 -5.94 18.41
N VAL A 6 11.23 -4.84 18.67
CA VAL A 6 11.29 -3.69 17.77
C VAL A 6 12.05 -4.20 16.55
N THR A 7 11.32 -4.79 15.61
CA THR A 7 11.88 -5.18 14.32
C THR A 7 12.24 -3.89 13.60
N ASN A 8 13.51 -3.50 13.70
CA ASN A 8 14.10 -2.39 12.97
C ASN A 8 13.69 -2.50 11.49
N CYS A 9 12.90 -1.53 10.99
CA CYS A 9 12.45 -1.48 9.60
C CYS A 9 13.59 -1.32 8.57
N THR A 10 14.85 -1.25 9.02
CA THR A 10 16.06 -1.14 8.20
C THR A 10 16.58 -2.47 7.66
N SER A 11 16.08 -3.62 8.12
CA SER A 11 16.53 -4.92 7.63
C SER A 11 15.93 -5.35 6.27
N TYR A 12 14.93 -4.63 5.75
CA TYR A 12 14.32 -4.93 4.44
C TYR A 12 15.16 -4.45 3.25
N SER A 13 16.29 -3.76 3.46
CA SER A 13 17.03 -3.12 2.36
C SER A 13 18.14 -3.96 1.74
N ASN A 14 18.52 -5.12 2.31
CA ASN A 14 19.75 -5.83 1.91
C ASN A 14 19.60 -7.34 1.65
N GLY A 15 18.39 -7.85 1.43
CA GLY A 15 18.14 -9.28 1.18
C GLY A 15 17.39 -9.51 -0.13
N VAL A 16 18.04 -10.22 -1.05
CA VAL A 16 17.47 -10.71 -2.32
C VAL A 16 16.12 -11.42 -2.03
N ASN A 17 15.05 -11.00 -2.69
CA ASN A 17 13.66 -11.49 -2.56
C ASN A 17 12.89 -11.04 -1.31
N SER A 18 12.88 -9.74 -0.99
CA SER A 18 11.81 -9.25 -0.10
C SER A 18 10.47 -9.21 -0.86
N PRO A 19 9.32 -9.53 -0.25
CA PRO A 19 8.00 -9.37 -0.86
C PRO A 19 7.73 -7.97 -1.45
N LEU A 20 8.53 -6.97 -1.07
CA LEU A 20 8.46 -5.58 -1.52
C LEU A 20 9.06 -5.38 -2.91
N GLU A 21 10.05 -6.19 -3.31
CA GLU A 21 10.60 -6.19 -4.67
C GLU A 21 9.53 -6.67 -5.68
N TYR A 22 8.73 -7.67 -5.30
CA TYR A 22 7.58 -8.15 -6.09
C TYR A 22 6.48 -7.11 -6.24
N LEU A 23 6.36 -6.19 -5.28
CA LEU A 23 5.40 -5.09 -5.32
C LEU A 23 5.97 -3.82 -5.99
N ASN A 24 7.20 -3.86 -6.51
CA ASN A 24 7.87 -2.69 -7.11
C ASN A 24 7.90 -1.46 -6.17
N ILE A 25 8.01 -1.69 -4.86
CA ILE A 25 8.19 -0.62 -3.86
C ILE A 25 9.67 -0.27 -3.84
N THR A 26 10.01 0.93 -4.31
CA THR A 26 11.40 1.29 -4.61
C THR A 26 11.97 2.35 -3.67
N THR A 27 11.15 2.93 -2.80
CA THR A 27 11.60 3.99 -1.88
C THR A 27 11.15 3.75 -0.44
N PRO A 28 11.92 4.22 0.56
CA PRO A 28 11.50 4.15 1.96
C PRO A 28 10.18 4.90 2.24
N ALA A 29 9.90 5.96 1.47
CA ALA A 29 8.65 6.72 1.59
C ALA A 29 7.44 5.90 1.14
N GLU A 30 7.53 5.24 -0.01
CA GLU A 30 6.50 4.32 -0.50
C GLU A 30 6.25 3.19 0.51
N PHE A 31 7.32 2.57 1.01
CA PHE A 31 7.22 1.50 1.99
C PHE A 31 6.49 1.94 3.26
N LYS A 32 6.88 3.09 3.83
CA LYS A 32 6.25 3.66 5.02
C LYS A 32 4.76 3.91 4.80
N VAL A 33 4.38 4.48 3.65
CA VAL A 33 2.99 4.72 3.31
C VAL A 33 2.21 3.41 3.20
N VAL A 34 2.72 2.41 2.48
CA VAL A 34 2.04 1.10 2.36
C VAL A 34 1.84 0.46 3.73
N MET A 35 2.87 0.45 4.59
CA MET A 35 2.75 -0.10 5.94
C MET A 35 1.71 0.61 6.77
N GLU A 36 1.64 1.94 6.66
CA GLU A 36 0.64 2.73 7.38
C GLU A 36 -0.80 2.43 6.91
N LEU A 37 -1.00 2.28 5.60
CA LEU A 37 -2.29 1.86 5.05
C LEU A 37 -2.71 0.47 5.54
N LEU A 38 -1.75 -0.46 5.66
CA LEU A 38 -1.98 -1.82 6.18
C LEU A 38 -2.33 -1.82 7.67
N CYS A 39 -1.64 -1.00 8.48
CA CYS A 39 -1.93 -0.85 9.91
C CYS A 39 -3.36 -0.33 10.16
N HIS A 40 -3.87 0.50 9.26
CA HIS A 40 -5.20 1.10 9.33
C HIS A 40 -6.20 0.45 8.37
N TYR A 41 -5.94 -0.77 7.91
CA TYR A 41 -6.81 -1.47 6.98
C TYR A 41 -8.06 -2.02 7.70
N ASP A 42 -9.23 -1.69 7.17
CA ASP A 42 -10.52 -2.25 7.58
C ASP A 42 -10.88 -3.39 6.61
N ALA A 43 -10.91 -4.62 7.12
CA ALA A 43 -11.16 -5.82 6.33
C ALA A 43 -12.60 -5.92 5.80
N GLU A 44 -13.58 -5.35 6.51
CA GLU A 44 -14.97 -5.34 6.06
C GLU A 44 -15.15 -4.34 4.90
N LYS A 45 -14.52 -3.17 5.01
CA LYS A 45 -14.55 -2.13 3.97
C LYS A 45 -13.51 -2.34 2.87
N LYS A 46 -12.66 -3.36 3.01
CA LYS A 46 -11.51 -3.65 2.14
C LYS A 46 -10.65 -2.41 1.85
N SER A 47 -10.49 -1.50 2.81
CA SER A 47 -9.81 -0.21 2.60
C SER A 47 -9.30 0.41 3.89
N SER A 48 -8.35 1.35 3.76
CA SER A 48 -7.87 2.19 4.85
C SER A 48 -8.40 3.61 4.72
N THR A 49 -8.79 4.24 5.82
CA THR A 49 -9.31 5.62 5.86
C THR A 49 -8.40 6.58 6.63
N ILE A 50 -7.13 6.22 6.84
CA ILE A 50 -6.19 7.10 7.53
C ILE A 50 -5.94 8.38 6.72
N SER A 51 -5.96 9.53 7.39
CA SER A 51 -5.75 10.82 6.71
C SER A 51 -4.27 11.01 6.31
N ARG A 52 -4.01 11.80 5.26
CA ARG A 52 -2.64 12.17 4.84
C ARG A 52 -1.82 12.79 5.97
N THR A 53 -2.47 13.59 6.82
CA THR A 53 -1.85 14.21 7.99
C THR A 53 -1.53 13.19 9.08
N GLY A 54 -2.37 12.17 9.27
CA GLY A 54 -2.10 11.02 10.12
C GLY A 54 -0.85 10.26 9.64
N ILE A 55 -0.84 9.85 8.37
CA ILE A 55 0.33 9.18 7.77
C ILE A 55 1.60 10.02 7.94
N ALA A 56 1.54 11.32 7.66
CA ALA A 56 2.68 12.22 7.77
C ALA A 56 3.25 12.26 9.21
N ARG A 57 2.37 12.38 10.21
CA ARG A 57 2.72 12.37 11.62
C ARG A 57 3.36 11.04 12.02
N ASP A 58 2.74 9.93 11.65
CA ASP A 58 3.09 8.60 12.15
C ASP A 58 4.35 8.05 11.45
N THR A 59 4.65 8.53 10.24
CA THR A 59 5.86 8.17 9.47
C THR A 59 7.02 9.16 9.58
N ALA A 60 6.82 10.27 10.31
CA ALA A 60 7.72 11.43 10.40
C ALA A 60 8.09 12.00 9.02
N MET A 61 7.11 12.10 8.12
CA MET A 61 7.24 12.66 6.77
C MET A 61 6.45 13.96 6.64
N SER A 62 6.82 14.82 5.70
CA SER A 62 5.94 15.95 5.34
C SER A 62 4.73 15.45 4.56
N VAL A 63 3.59 16.16 4.68
CA VAL A 63 2.37 15.85 3.93
C VAL A 63 2.64 15.80 2.43
N SER A 64 3.43 16.73 1.88
CA SER A 64 3.80 16.71 0.46
C SER A 64 4.63 15.49 0.06
N ASN A 65 5.42 14.92 0.98
CA ASN A 65 6.15 13.69 0.70
C ASN A 65 5.20 12.47 0.70
N VAL A 66 4.24 12.44 1.62
CA VAL A 66 3.16 11.43 1.65
C VAL A 66 2.34 11.49 0.35
N GLU A 67 1.95 12.69 -0.10
CA GLU A 67 1.20 12.86 -1.35
C GLU A 67 1.97 12.35 -2.58
N ARG A 68 3.28 12.62 -2.65
CA ARG A 68 4.13 12.09 -3.71
C ARG A 68 4.19 10.57 -3.67
N ALA A 69 4.44 9.99 -2.49
CA ALA A 69 4.46 8.53 -2.33
C ALA A 69 3.13 7.88 -2.70
N LEU A 70 1.99 8.42 -2.24
CA LEU A 70 0.65 7.93 -2.62
C LEU A 70 0.41 7.98 -4.13
N LYS A 71 0.78 9.09 -4.80
CA LYS A 71 0.67 9.21 -6.27
C LYS A 71 1.53 8.17 -6.98
N THR A 72 2.79 8.00 -6.56
CA THR A 72 3.69 7.00 -7.14
C THR A 72 3.17 5.57 -6.93
N LEU A 73 2.69 5.24 -5.74
CA LEU A 73 2.10 3.92 -5.45
C LEU A 73 0.84 3.66 -6.29
N ALA A 74 0.01 4.67 -6.51
CA ALA A 74 -1.16 4.57 -7.38
C ALA A 74 -0.76 4.39 -8.86
N GLN A 75 0.27 5.11 -9.33
CA GLN A 75 0.83 4.93 -10.68
C GLN A 75 1.42 3.54 -10.92
N LYS A 76 1.87 2.87 -9.84
CA LYS A 76 2.39 1.50 -9.87
C LYS A 76 1.31 0.43 -9.70
N ASP A 77 0.03 0.82 -9.64
CA ASP A 77 -1.11 -0.07 -9.35
C ASP A 77 -1.00 -0.84 -8.02
N ILE A 78 -0.20 -0.36 -7.07
CA ILE A 78 -0.04 -0.97 -5.73
C ILE A 78 -1.22 -0.57 -4.83
N ILE A 79 -1.74 0.65 -5.02
CA ILE A 79 -2.89 1.16 -4.29
C ILE A 79 -3.90 1.80 -5.25
N ARG A 80 -5.16 1.87 -4.83
CA ARG A 80 -6.19 2.71 -5.45
C ARG A 80 -6.60 3.81 -4.47
N ILE A 81 -6.67 5.04 -4.95
CA ILE A 81 -7.09 6.21 -4.16
C ILE A 81 -8.53 6.54 -4.51
N HIS A 82 -9.41 6.47 -3.51
CA HIS A 82 -10.82 6.81 -3.65
C HIS A 82 -11.04 8.20 -3.02
N ASN A 83 -11.41 9.18 -3.86
CA ASN A 83 -11.77 10.51 -3.37
C ASN A 83 -13.20 10.47 -2.86
N ASN A 84 -13.38 10.77 -1.57
CA ASN A 84 -14.69 10.75 -0.94
C ASN A 84 -15.24 12.18 -0.84
N TYR A 85 -16.56 12.29 -0.98
CA TYR A 85 -17.28 13.55 -0.90
C TYR A 85 -18.47 13.38 0.04
N ALA A 86 -18.69 14.34 0.93
CA ALA A 86 -19.90 14.40 1.73
C ALA A 86 -21.13 14.77 0.87
N ASP A 87 -22.34 14.58 1.40
CA ASP A 87 -23.60 14.85 0.69
C ASP A 87 -23.72 16.30 0.18
N ASN A 88 -23.00 17.24 0.83
CA ASN A 88 -22.93 18.65 0.42
C ASN A 88 -21.87 18.93 -0.66
N GLY A 89 -21.24 17.89 -1.24
CA GLY A 89 -20.21 18.00 -2.25
C GLY A 89 -18.82 18.37 -1.73
N ARG A 90 -18.64 18.58 -0.41
CA ARG A 90 -17.33 18.86 0.17
C ARG A 90 -16.46 17.61 0.14
N GLN A 91 -15.22 17.75 -0.33
CA GLN A 91 -14.24 16.67 -0.25
C GLN A 91 -13.94 16.35 1.23
N VAL A 92 -14.02 15.06 1.57
CA VAL A 92 -13.64 14.51 2.89
C VAL A 92 -12.40 13.63 2.75
N GLU A 93 -12.00 12.95 3.81
CA GLU A 93 -10.87 12.04 3.82
C GLU A 93 -11.01 10.95 2.75
N ASN A 94 -9.98 10.83 1.92
CA ASN A 94 -9.88 9.75 0.95
C ASN A 94 -9.79 8.39 1.66
N SER A 95 -10.24 7.35 0.96
CA SER A 95 -9.95 5.96 1.32
C SER A 95 -8.94 5.37 0.34
N TYR A 96 -8.18 4.41 0.83
CA TYR A 96 -7.10 3.76 0.09
C TYR A 96 -7.33 2.26 0.09
N GLU A 97 -7.38 1.69 -1.11
CA GLU A 97 -7.41 0.25 -1.31
C GLU A 97 -5.99 -0.22 -1.61
N VAL A 98 -5.52 -1.26 -0.92
CA VAL A 98 -4.23 -1.90 -1.20
C VAL A 98 -4.49 -3.03 -2.18
N ALA A 99 -4.04 -2.86 -3.43
CA ALA A 99 -4.50 -3.67 -4.56
C ALA A 99 -4.28 -5.17 -4.32
N PHE A 100 -3.09 -5.57 -3.88
CA PHE A 100 -2.72 -6.98 -3.63
C PHE A 100 -3.52 -7.66 -2.52
N LEU A 101 -4.10 -6.91 -1.58
CA LEU A 101 -4.97 -7.49 -0.54
C LEU A 101 -6.39 -7.74 -1.05
N ASN A 102 -6.80 -6.96 -2.05
CA ASN A 102 -8.15 -7.01 -2.60
C ASN A 102 -8.21 -7.76 -3.94
N TYR A 103 -7.10 -8.35 -4.37
CA TYR A 103 -7.19 -9.46 -5.32
C TYR A 103 -7.88 -10.61 -4.58
N ASP A 104 -9.21 -10.65 -4.68
CA ASP A 104 -9.84 -11.92 -5.01
C ASP A 104 -9.17 -12.34 -6.33
N MET A 105 -8.07 -13.09 -6.23
CA MET A 105 -7.47 -13.71 -7.39
C MET A 105 -8.54 -14.66 -7.92
N ASP A 106 -9.36 -14.15 -8.83
CA ASP A 106 -10.16 -14.96 -9.74
C ASP A 106 -9.18 -16.01 -10.28
N GLU A 107 -9.35 -17.28 -9.90
CA GLU A 107 -8.40 -18.37 -10.19
C GLU A 107 -8.00 -18.37 -11.68
N ASN A 108 -8.90 -17.89 -12.54
CA ASN A 108 -8.69 -17.72 -13.96
C ASN A 108 -7.57 -16.73 -14.30
N LYS A 109 -7.46 -15.59 -13.60
CA LYS A 109 -6.41 -14.59 -13.83
C LYS A 109 -5.04 -15.04 -13.31
N LEU A 110 -5.01 -15.78 -12.20
CA LEU A 110 -3.81 -16.48 -11.73
C LEU A 110 -3.31 -17.45 -12.80
N ARG A 111 -4.22 -18.26 -13.32
CA ARG A 111 -3.92 -19.28 -14.32
C ARG A 111 -3.47 -18.68 -15.65
N ASP A 112 -4.07 -17.57 -16.07
CA ASP A 112 -3.67 -16.84 -17.28
C ASP A 112 -2.27 -16.21 -17.12
N ALA A 113 -1.94 -15.68 -15.93
CA ALA A 113 -0.60 -15.17 -15.63
C ALA A 113 0.45 -16.29 -15.61
N GLU A 114 0.13 -17.45 -15.01
CA GLU A 114 0.97 -18.65 -15.03
C GLU A 114 1.19 -19.17 -16.46
N LEU A 115 0.14 -19.23 -17.28
CA LEU A 115 0.23 -19.64 -18.69
C LEU A 115 1.07 -18.64 -19.49
N ALA A 116 0.91 -17.34 -19.28
CA ALA A 116 1.70 -16.32 -19.95
C ALA A 116 3.20 -16.38 -19.59
N LEU A 117 3.55 -16.88 -18.41
CA LEU A 117 4.93 -17.16 -17.99
C LEU A 117 5.47 -18.45 -18.61
N LEU A 118 4.64 -19.48 -18.77
CA LEU A 118 4.99 -20.76 -19.40
C LEU A 118 5.25 -20.66 -20.92
N PHE A 119 4.56 -19.76 -21.63
CA PHE A 119 4.72 -19.59 -23.08
C PHE A 119 5.74 -18.52 -23.50
N LYS A 120 6.50 -17.97 -22.54
CA LYS A 120 7.59 -17.02 -22.80
C LYS A 120 8.97 -17.68 -23.00
N SER A 121 9.06 -19.01 -23.07
CA SER A 121 10.29 -19.74 -23.40
C SER A 121 10.49 -19.93 -24.90
#